data_AF-A0A6A2X4B3-F1
#
_entry.id   AF-A0A6A2X4B3-F1
#
_cell.length_a   1.000
_cell.length_b   1.000
_cell.length_c   1.000
_cell.angle_alpha   90.00
_cell.angle_beta   90.00
_cell.angle_gamma   90.00
#
_symmetry.space_group_name_H-M   'P 1'
#
loop_
_entity.id
_entity.type
_entity.pdbx_description
1 polymer ?
#
loop_
_entity_poly.entity_id
_entity_poly.type
_entity_poly.pdbx_seq_one_letter_code
_entity_poly.pdbx_strand_id
1 'polypeptide(L)'
;MKGTLGAELVDGLVIKEGDYKLVKTRFSAFILSFRTVFDAVAHNYQPVTVIVDATAAATPDIHDANQFDMRNIGVATPTIQEWCEAI
;
A
#
# COMPACT_ATOMS: atom_id res chain seq x y z
N MET A 1 -8.82 19.19 6.15
CA MET A 1 -9.30 20.08 5.06
C MET A 1 -8.42 19.84 3.84
N LYS A 2 -8.94 20.00 2.62
CA LYS A 2 -8.12 19.90 1.40
C LYS A 2 -7.14 21.09 1.39
N GLY A 3 -5.84 20.85 1.21
CA GLY A 3 -4.81 21.90 1.15
C GLY A 3 -4.24 22.37 2.50
N THR A 4 -4.42 21.61 3.59
CA THR A 4 -3.70 21.87 4.85
C THR A 4 -2.33 21.20 4.83
N LEU A 5 -1.34 21.74 5.56
CA LEU A 5 0.00 21.16 5.74
C LEU A 5 -0.04 19.64 6.03
N GLY A 6 -0.93 19.17 6.90
CA GLY A 6 -1.07 17.74 7.22
C GLY A 6 -1.65 16.85 6.12
N ALA A 7 -2.03 17.42 4.97
CA ALA A 7 -2.53 16.71 3.79
C ALA A 7 -1.57 16.83 2.58
N GLU A 8 -0.40 17.44 2.78
CA GLU A 8 0.67 17.49 1.79
C GLU A 8 1.48 16.19 1.80
N LEU A 9 2.11 15.87 0.67
CA LEU A 9 3.02 14.73 0.60
C LEU A 9 4.31 15.09 1.32
N VAL A 10 4.92 14.10 1.97
CA VAL A 10 6.22 14.28 2.61
C VAL A 10 7.30 14.59 1.56
N ASP A 11 8.30 15.36 1.96
CA ASP A 11 9.44 15.69 1.11
C ASP A 11 10.07 14.42 0.52
N GLY A 12 10.30 14.42 -0.79
CA GLY A 12 10.79 13.27 -1.54
C GLY A 12 9.71 12.45 -2.27
N LEU A 13 8.44 12.58 -1.90
CA LEU A 13 7.31 11.96 -2.61
C LEU A 13 6.56 12.98 -3.47
N VAL A 14 7.16 13.34 -4.62
CA VAL A 14 6.58 14.31 -5.55
C VAL A 14 5.86 13.58 -6.70
N ILE A 15 4.59 13.94 -6.93
CA ILE A 15 3.80 13.46 -8.07
C ILE A 15 4.35 14.10 -9.35
N LYS A 16 4.80 13.28 -10.30
CA LYS A 16 5.31 13.70 -11.61
C LYS A 16 4.23 13.60 -12.69
N GLU A 17 4.53 14.15 -13.87
CA GLU A 17 3.65 14.02 -15.04
C GLU A 17 3.47 12.55 -15.43
N GLY A 18 2.22 12.08 -15.49
CA GLY A 18 1.86 10.67 -15.73
C GLY A 18 1.41 9.91 -14.47
N ASP A 19 1.68 10.43 -13.27
CA ASP A 19 1.27 9.80 -12.02
C ASP A 19 -0.23 10.02 -11.72
N TYR A 20 -0.89 8.98 -11.18
CA TYR A 20 -2.30 9.06 -10.84
C TYR A 20 -2.51 9.41 -9.36
N LYS A 21 -3.15 10.55 -9.09
CA LYS A 21 -3.52 10.96 -7.73
C LYS A 21 -4.95 10.52 -7.38
N LEU A 22 -5.07 9.46 -6.58
CA LEU A 22 -6.35 9.03 -6.03
C LEU A 22 -6.64 9.73 -4.69
N VAL A 23 -7.70 10.56 -4.64
CA VAL A 23 -8.17 11.21 -3.40
C VAL A 23 -9.37 10.44 -2.85
N LYS A 24 -9.42 10.16 -1.54
CA LYS A 24 -10.58 9.48 -0.94
C LYS A 24 -11.00 10.01 0.43
N THR A 25 -12.28 9.81 0.74
CA THR A 25 -13.06 10.55 1.76
C THR A 25 -13.42 9.75 3.02
N ARG A 26 -13.19 8.43 3.06
CA ARG A 26 -13.41 7.60 4.27
C ARG A 26 -12.07 7.16 4.88
N PHE A 27 -12.03 6.66 6.11
CA PHE A 27 -10.85 5.94 6.62
C PHE A 27 -10.72 4.57 5.90
N SER A 28 -10.23 4.56 4.65
CA SER A 28 -9.66 3.37 3.96
C SER A 28 -9.08 3.68 2.57
N ALA A 29 -7.77 3.93 2.59
CA ALA A 29 -6.74 3.96 1.53
C ALA A 29 -5.38 4.13 2.22
N PHE A 30 -5.36 4.36 3.54
CA PHE A 30 -4.17 4.68 4.32
C PHE A 30 -4.16 4.09 5.76
N ILE A 31 -5.04 3.14 6.09
CA ILE A 31 -4.99 2.27 7.28
C ILE A 31 -5.72 0.99 6.90
N LEU A 32 -5.19 -0.22 6.81
CA LEU A 32 -3.83 -0.74 6.71
C LEU A 32 -3.72 -1.33 5.29
N SER A 33 -2.52 -1.47 4.71
CA SER A 33 -2.30 -2.07 3.37
C SER A 33 -3.17 -3.31 3.11
N PHE A 34 -3.49 -4.09 4.15
CA PHE A 34 -4.38 -5.25 4.11
C PHE A 34 -5.77 -4.98 3.51
N ARG A 35 -6.48 -3.91 3.90
CA ARG A 35 -7.87 -3.73 3.45
C ARG A 35 -7.97 -3.40 1.96
N THR A 36 -7.07 -2.53 1.48
CA THR A 36 -6.98 -2.19 0.05
C THR A 36 -6.62 -3.41 -0.79
N VAL A 37 -5.70 -4.24 -0.29
CA VAL A 37 -5.27 -5.48 -0.94
C VAL A 37 -6.42 -6.48 -1.00
N PHE A 38 -7.17 -6.64 0.09
CA PHE A 38 -8.34 -7.50 0.14
C PHE A 38 -9.41 -7.05 -0.87
N ASP A 39 -9.72 -5.76 -0.92
CA ASP A 39 -10.68 -5.22 -1.88
C ASP A 39 -10.16 -5.39 -3.32
N ALA A 40 -8.86 -5.21 -3.59
CA ALA A 40 -8.26 -5.41 -4.91
C ALA A 40 -8.32 -6.88 -5.38
N VAL A 41 -8.06 -7.82 -4.48
CA VAL A 41 -8.22 -9.27 -4.73
C VAL A 41 -9.69 -9.60 -5.00
N ALA A 42 -10.62 -9.09 -4.18
CA ALA A 42 -12.05 -9.31 -4.36
C ALA A 42 -12.60 -8.74 -5.68
N HIS A 43 -11.98 -7.68 -6.20
CA HIS A 43 -12.29 -7.09 -7.51
C HIS A 43 -11.49 -7.70 -8.68
N ASN A 44 -10.76 -8.81 -8.45
CA ASN A 44 -9.99 -9.54 -9.47
C ASN A 44 -8.89 -8.72 -10.17
N TYR A 45 -8.23 -7.79 -9.48
CA TYR A 45 -7.08 -7.05 -10.01
C TYR A 45 -5.76 -7.87 -10.02
N GLN A 46 -5.82 -9.17 -10.30
CA GLN A 46 -4.64 -10.04 -10.20
C GLN A 46 -3.66 -9.88 -11.37
N PRO A 47 -2.33 -9.90 -11.12
CA PRO A 47 -1.68 -10.13 -9.82
C PRO A 47 -1.63 -8.88 -8.92
N VAL A 48 -1.86 -9.06 -7.61
CA VAL A 48 -1.72 -8.01 -6.59
C VAL A 48 -0.44 -8.27 -5.80
N THR A 49 0.41 -7.24 -5.68
CA THR A 49 1.69 -7.29 -4.97
C THR A 49 1.79 -6.16 -3.97
N VAL A 50 2.33 -6.43 -2.79
CA VAL A 50 2.57 -5.46 -1.73
C VAL A 50 4.06 -5.40 -1.42
N ILE A 51 4.65 -4.23 -1.59
CA ILE A 51 6.07 -4.02 -1.29
C ILE A 51 6.23 -3.82 0.23
N VAL A 52 6.82 -4.78 0.93
CA VAL A 52 6.77 -4.84 2.41
C VAL A 52 7.52 -3.70 3.08
N ASP A 53 8.72 -3.39 2.59
CA ASP A 53 9.61 -2.32 3.07
C ASP A 53 9.14 -0.92 2.65
N ALA A 54 8.15 -0.82 1.76
CA ALA A 54 7.46 0.42 1.42
C ALA A 54 6.14 0.61 2.19
N THR A 55 5.79 -0.29 3.12
CA THR A 55 4.57 -0.22 3.92
C THR A 55 4.89 -0.19 5.41
N ALA A 56 4.14 0.60 6.19
CA ALA A 56 4.31 0.71 7.63
C ALA A 56 2.99 0.43 8.36
N ALA A 57 3.09 -0.08 9.59
CA ALA A 57 1.97 -0.23 10.51
C ALA A 57 2.28 0.44 11.84
N ALA A 58 1.28 0.56 12.72
CA ALA A 58 1.43 1.23 14.01
C ALA A 58 2.43 0.51 14.94
N THR A 59 2.54 -0.82 14.84
CA THR A 59 3.51 -1.64 15.58
C THR A 59 4.07 -2.74 14.66
N PRO A 60 5.26 -3.30 14.97
CA PRO A 60 5.82 -4.44 14.23
C PRO A 60 4.91 -5.66 14.23
N ASP A 61 4.30 -6.00 15.38
CA ASP A 61 3.40 -7.15 15.48
C ASP A 61 2.18 -7.02 14.54
N ILE A 62 1.63 -5.81 14.40
CA ILE A 62 0.53 -5.54 13.47
C ILE A 62 1.04 -5.65 12.02
N HIS A 63 2.26 -5.19 11.74
CA HIS A 63 2.86 -5.28 10.42
C HIS A 63 3.01 -6.74 9.98
N ASP A 64 3.57 -7.59 10.84
CA ASP A 64 3.78 -9.01 10.58
C ASP A 64 2.47 -9.78 10.43
N ALA A 65 1.47 -9.50 11.28
CA ALA A 65 0.15 -10.09 11.18
C ALA A 65 -0.53 -9.76 9.82
N ASN A 66 -0.46 -8.51 9.37
CA ASN A 66 -1.02 -8.13 8.07
C ASN A 66 -0.32 -8.83 6.91
N GLN A 67 1.02 -8.95 6.95
CA GLN A 67 1.76 -9.67 5.91
C GLN A 67 1.37 -11.14 5.86
N PHE A 68 1.23 -11.78 7.03
CA PHE A 68 0.78 -13.15 7.14
C PHE A 68 -0.60 -13.35 6.48
N ASP A 69 -1.55 -12.48 6.80
CA ASP A 69 -2.89 -12.55 6.21
C ASP A 69 -2.89 -12.33 4.69
N MET A 70 -2.08 -11.40 4.18
CA MET A 70 -1.93 -11.16 2.73
C MET A 70 -1.39 -12.39 2.00
N ARG A 71 -0.35 -13.04 2.54
CA ARG A 71 0.23 -14.25 1.95
C ARG A 71 -0.79 -15.38 1.89
N ASN A 72 -1.64 -15.51 2.92
CA ASN A 72 -2.69 -16.52 2.97
C ASN A 72 -3.77 -16.35 1.90
N ILE A 73 -4.00 -15.12 1.43
CA ILE A 73 -4.95 -14.83 0.33
C ILE A 73 -4.27 -14.75 -1.05
N GLY A 74 -3.01 -15.20 -1.16
CA GLY A 74 -2.29 -15.30 -2.44
C GLY A 74 -1.67 -14.00 -2.93
N VAL A 75 -1.47 -13.01 -2.05
CA VAL A 75 -0.81 -11.75 -2.38
C VAL A 75 0.69 -11.89 -2.17
N ALA A 76 1.47 -11.52 -3.19
CA ALA A 76 2.92 -11.50 -3.08
C ALA A 76 3.36 -10.32 -2.21
N THR A 77 4.28 -10.56 -1.28
CA THR A 77 4.80 -9.52 -0.37
C THR A 77 6.33 -9.39 -0.48
N PRO A 78 6.90 -9.04 -1.65
CA PRO A 78 8.34 -8.86 -1.82
C PRO A 78 8.84 -7.55 -1.18
N THR A 79 10.14 -7.47 -0.96
CA THR A 79 10.86 -6.21 -0.76
C THR A 79 10.98 -5.42 -2.07
N ILE A 80 11.34 -4.13 -2.01
CA ILE A 80 11.63 -3.33 -3.21
C ILE A 80 12.69 -4.03 -4.06
N GLN A 81 13.72 -4.58 -3.42
CA GLN A 81 14.80 -5.24 -4.13
C GLN A 81 14.30 -6.49 -4.89
N GLU A 82 13.62 -7.40 -4.20
CA GLU A 82 13.07 -8.62 -4.81
C GLU A 82 12.05 -8.29 -5.91
N TRP A 83 11.28 -7.22 -5.73
CA TRP A 83 10.34 -6.76 -6.74
C TRP A 83 11.07 -6.24 -7.99
N CYS A 84 12.11 -5.43 -7.82
CA CYS A 84 12.93 -4.95 -8.94
C CYS A 84 13.64 -6.07 -9.70
N GLU A 85 14.04 -7.14 -9.03
CA GLU A 85 14.67 -8.31 -9.65
C GLU A 85 13.68 -9.20 -10.42
N ALA A 86 12.38 -9.07 -10.14
CA ALA A 86 11.30 -9.85 -10.76
C ALA A 86 10.67 -9.19 -12.00
N ILE A 87 11.10 -7.99 -12.38
CA ILE A 87 10.62 -7.21 -13.54
C ILE A 87 11.71 -7.18 -14.62
#